data_AF-I0KEJ0-F1
#
_entry.id   AF-I0KEJ0-F1
#
_cell.length_a   1.000
_cell.length_b   1.000
_cell.length_c   1.000
_cell.angle_alpha   90.00
_cell.angle_beta   90.00
_cell.angle_gamma   90.00
#
_symmetry.space_group_name_H-M   'P 1'
#
loop_
_entity.id
_entity.type
_entity.pdbx_description
1 polymer ?
#
loop_
_entity_poly.entity_id
_entity_poly.type
_entity_poly.pdbx_seq_one_letter_code
_entity_poly.pdbx_strand_id
1 'polypeptide(L)'
;MKKGFFVPLLLGASLLCGFDQPIKIVRTSTDADIRAAEKKVIRRYKNKVVITVFNRNAQQEITTIKAQRYYPAENRIGGSCKSDNFGEMVIGAASFSIKDYGEN
;
A
#
# COMPACT_ATOMS: atom_id res chain seq x y z
N MET A 1 62.41 -2.84 10.36
CA MET A 1 61.43 -3.58 9.51
C MET A 1 60.03 -3.21 9.95
N LYS A 2 59.22 -2.69 9.03
CA LYS A 2 57.88 -2.13 9.25
C LYS A 2 56.85 -3.26 9.43
N LYS A 3 56.00 -3.18 10.46
CA LYS A 3 54.71 -3.90 10.49
C LYS A 3 53.61 -2.86 10.63
N GLY A 4 53.03 -2.50 9.49
CA GLY A 4 51.87 -1.62 9.41
C GLY A 4 50.65 -2.33 9.97
N PHE A 5 50.03 -1.77 10.99
CA PHE A 5 48.75 -2.22 11.49
C PHE A 5 47.66 -1.44 10.75
N PHE A 6 47.14 -2.04 9.68
CA PHE A 6 46.04 -1.50 8.89
C PHE A 6 44.74 -1.85 9.63
N VAL A 7 44.13 -0.89 10.33
CA VAL A 7 42.79 -1.06 10.89
C VAL A 7 41.79 -0.70 9.78
N PRO A 8 40.97 -1.64 9.28
CA PRO A 8 39.92 -1.27 8.36
C PRO A 8 38.83 -0.52 9.13
N LEU A 9 38.64 0.71 8.67
CA LEU A 9 37.55 1.63 8.97
C LEU A 9 36.19 0.92 8.77
N LEU A 10 35.60 0.40 9.85
CA LEU A 10 34.21 -0.07 9.86
C LEU A 10 33.28 1.14 9.83
N LEU A 11 33.09 1.75 8.65
CA LEU A 11 31.91 2.54 8.35
C LEU A 11 30.74 1.57 8.15
N GLY A 12 30.23 1.05 9.27
CA GLY A 12 29.08 0.16 9.31
C GLY A 12 27.81 0.92 8.93
N ALA A 13 27.35 0.66 7.71
CA ALA A 13 25.98 0.75 7.23
C ALA A 13 25.20 2.00 7.68
N SER A 14 25.27 3.03 6.84
CA SER A 14 24.25 4.06 6.72
C SER A 14 22.85 3.45 6.82
N LEU A 15 22.16 3.81 7.89
CA LEU A 15 20.71 3.96 8.05
C LEU A 15 19.93 3.94 6.72
N LEU A 16 19.68 2.75 6.18
CA LEU A 16 18.54 2.51 5.29
C LEU A 16 17.30 2.40 6.17
N CYS A 17 17.00 3.45 6.93
CA CYS A 17 15.63 3.70 7.36
C CYS A 17 14.85 4.07 6.11
N GLY A 18 14.48 3.05 5.34
CA GLY A 18 13.51 3.18 4.28
C GLY A 18 12.24 3.73 4.92
N PHE A 19 12.00 5.03 4.71
CA PHE A 19 10.70 5.63 4.95
C PHE A 19 9.73 4.94 4.00
N ASP A 20 9.18 3.83 4.47
CA ASP A 20 8.38 2.94 3.65
C ASP A 20 7.00 3.61 3.51
N GLN A 21 6.84 4.38 2.43
CA GLN A 21 5.67 5.23 2.20
C GLN A 21 4.37 4.41 2.23
N PRO A 22 3.27 4.93 2.78
CA PRO A 22 2.01 4.21 2.83
C PRO A 22 1.55 3.81 1.42
N ILE A 23 1.03 2.59 1.26
CA ILE A 23 0.42 2.17 0.00
C ILE A 23 -0.93 2.88 -0.10
N LYS A 24 -1.01 3.82 -1.04
CA LYS A 24 -2.16 4.72 -1.21
C LYS A 24 -2.80 4.50 -2.58
N ILE A 25 -4.14 4.52 -2.62
CA ILE A 25 -4.97 4.65 -3.81
C ILE A 25 -5.71 5.98 -3.70
N VAL A 26 -5.74 6.76 -4.76
CA VAL A 26 -6.46 8.04 -4.83
C VAL A 26 -7.51 7.97 -5.92
N ARG A 27 -8.48 8.88 -5.92
CA ARG A 27 -9.57 8.90 -6.92
C ARG A 27 -9.08 8.87 -8.37
N THR A 28 -7.91 9.45 -8.67
CA THR A 28 -7.34 9.47 -10.02
C THR A 28 -6.54 8.22 -10.37
N SER A 29 -6.42 7.25 -9.46
CA SER A 29 -5.67 6.01 -9.70
C SER A 29 -6.28 5.22 -10.86
N THR A 30 -5.41 4.79 -11.76
CA THR A 30 -5.75 3.91 -12.87
C THR A 30 -5.82 2.45 -12.40
N ASP A 31 -6.36 1.57 -13.24
CA ASP A 31 -6.38 0.14 -12.96
C ASP A 31 -4.96 -0.47 -12.92
N ALA A 32 -3.98 0.18 -13.57
CA ALA A 32 -2.58 -0.19 -13.47
C ALA A 32 -2.01 0.17 -12.09
N ASP A 33 -2.34 1.35 -11.56
CA ASP A 33 -1.94 1.78 -10.22
C ASP A 33 -2.53 0.86 -9.14
N ILE A 34 -3.80 0.48 -9.31
CA ILE A 34 -4.49 -0.46 -8.41
C ILE A 34 -3.78 -1.81 -8.40
N ARG A 35 -3.50 -2.39 -9.57
CA ARG A 35 -2.76 -3.66 -9.68
C ARG A 35 -1.35 -3.56 -9.10
N ALA A 36 -0.69 -2.42 -9.25
CA ALA A 36 0.62 -2.18 -8.66
C ALA A 36 0.53 -2.12 -7.12
N ALA A 37 -0.51 -1.47 -6.58
CA ALA A 37 -0.74 -1.40 -5.14
C ALA A 37 -1.03 -2.77 -4.53
N GLU A 38 -1.89 -3.59 -5.15
CA GLU A 38 -2.15 -4.96 -4.70
C GLU A 38 -0.88 -5.80 -4.63
N LYS A 39 -0.01 -5.71 -5.66
CA LYS A 39 1.30 -6.37 -5.67
C LYS A 39 2.21 -5.86 -4.56
N LYS A 40 2.24 -4.53 -4.32
CA LYS A 40 3.01 -3.92 -3.23
C LYS A 40 2.53 -4.43 -1.87
N VAL A 41 1.21 -4.56 -1.66
CA VAL A 41 0.62 -5.06 -0.43
C VAL A 41 1.07 -6.50 -0.15
N ILE A 42 1.02 -7.38 -1.16
CA ILE A 42 1.49 -8.78 -1.02
C ILE A 42 2.97 -8.82 -0.67
N ARG A 43 3.80 -8.03 -1.36
CA ARG A 43 5.24 -8.01 -1.12
C ARG A 43 5.59 -7.52 0.28
N ARG A 44 4.94 -6.44 0.71
CA ARG A 44 5.24 -5.71 1.96
C ARG A 44 4.60 -6.34 3.19
N TYR A 45 3.30 -6.65 3.12
CA TYR A 45 2.53 -7.11 4.29
C TYR A 45 2.27 -8.62 4.29
N LYS A 46 2.71 -9.34 3.25
CA LYS A 46 2.47 -10.79 3.07
C LYS A 46 0.99 -11.20 3.07
N ASN A 47 0.11 -10.22 2.89
CA ASN A 47 -1.34 -10.38 2.85
C ASN A 47 -1.83 -10.08 1.44
N LYS A 48 -2.88 -10.78 1.00
CA LYS A 48 -3.51 -10.48 -0.28
C LYS A 48 -4.60 -9.43 -0.05
N VAL A 49 -4.59 -8.36 -0.83
CA VAL A 49 -5.70 -7.42 -0.91
C VAL A 49 -6.21 -7.44 -2.34
N VAL A 50 -7.53 -7.45 -2.49
CA VAL A 50 -8.22 -7.28 -3.77
C VAL A 50 -8.98 -5.97 -3.70
N ILE A 51 -8.76 -5.11 -4.70
CA ILE A 51 -9.37 -3.80 -4.82
C ILE A 51 -10.26 -3.81 -6.07
N THR A 52 -11.55 -3.56 -5.86
CA THR A 52 -12.56 -3.53 -6.91
C THR A 52 -13.09 -2.12 -7.05
N VAL A 53 -12.92 -1.53 -8.23
CA VAL A 53 -13.57 -0.28 -8.64
C VAL A 53 -14.91 -0.63 -9.26
N PHE A 54 -15.99 -0.10 -8.70
CA PHE A 54 -17.34 -0.32 -9.23
C PHE A 54 -17.77 0.79 -10.18
N ASN A 55 -17.31 2.02 -9.94
CA ASN A 55 -17.75 3.17 -10.73
C ASN A 55 -16.65 4.23 -10.84
N ARG A 56 -16.67 4.94 -11.98
CA ARG A 56 -15.86 6.12 -12.27
C ARG A 56 -16.75 7.23 -12.83
N ASN A 57 -16.42 8.49 -12.56
CA ASN A 57 -17.13 9.64 -13.15
C ASN A 57 -16.71 9.91 -14.62
N ALA A 58 -17.27 10.95 -15.24
CA ALA A 58 -16.96 11.34 -16.61
C ALA A 58 -15.46 11.68 -16.82
N GLN A 59 -14.77 12.10 -15.77
CA GLN A 59 -13.34 12.40 -15.73
C GLN A 59 -12.48 11.16 -15.42
N GLN A 60 -13.06 9.96 -15.42
CA GLN A 60 -12.41 8.69 -15.10
C GLN A 60 -11.90 8.58 -13.65
N GLU A 61 -12.39 9.43 -12.74
CA GLU A 61 -12.05 9.36 -11.33
C GLU A 61 -12.92 8.31 -10.63
N ILE A 62 -12.31 7.48 -9.80
CA ILE A 62 -12.98 6.48 -8.98
C ILE A 62 -13.95 7.17 -8.03
N THR A 63 -15.23 6.80 -8.11
CA THR A 63 -16.27 7.26 -7.18
C THR A 63 -16.66 6.17 -6.21
N THR A 64 -16.74 4.92 -6.67
CA THR A 64 -17.13 3.77 -5.83
C THR A 64 -16.08 2.68 -5.87
N ILE A 65 -15.62 2.26 -4.69
CA ILE A 65 -14.56 1.27 -4.53
C ILE A 65 -14.83 0.34 -3.34
N LYS A 66 -14.32 -0.89 -3.40
CA LYS A 66 -14.21 -1.79 -2.26
C LYS A 66 -12.82 -2.42 -2.25
N ALA A 67 -12.26 -2.55 -1.07
CA ALA A 67 -11.07 -3.38 -0.85
C ALA A 67 -11.40 -4.51 0.13
N GLN A 68 -10.85 -5.69 -0.12
CA GLN A 68 -11.00 -6.85 0.73
C GLN A 68 -9.63 -7.46 1.00
N ARG A 69 -9.34 -7.75 2.26
CA ARG A 69 -8.14 -8.46 2.67
C ARG A 69 -8.43 -9.94 2.77
N TYR A 70 -7.54 -10.75 2.23
CA TYR A 70 -7.57 -12.20 2.32
C TYR A 70 -6.30 -12.67 3.04
N TYR A 71 -6.50 -13.61 3.96
CA TYR A 71 -5.42 -14.37 4.58
C TYR A 71 -5.45 -15.77 3.95
N PRO A 72 -4.64 -16.03 2.91
CA PRO A 72 -4.72 -17.29 2.15
C PRO A 72 -4.43 -18.51 3.03
N ALA A 73 -3.56 -18.37 4.03
CA ALA A 73 -3.21 -19.44 4.98
C ALA A 73 -4.40 -19.90 5.83
N GLU A 74 -5.37 -19.02 6.08
CA GLU A 74 -6.52 -19.27 6.94
C GLU A 74 -7.83 -19.37 6.16
N ASN A 75 -7.77 -19.28 4.83
CA ASN A 75 -8.92 -19.24 3.91
C ASN A 75 -10.04 -18.27 4.37
N ARG A 76 -9.65 -17.13 4.96
CA ARG A 76 -10.60 -16.16 5.55
C ARG A 76 -10.44 -14.76 4.98
N ILE A 77 -11.54 -14.01 5.02
CA ILE A 77 -11.55 -12.57 4.77
C ILE A 77 -11.14 -11.87 6.07
N GLY A 78 -10.05 -11.12 6.00
CA GLY A 78 -9.44 -10.43 7.14
C GLY A 78 -10.02 -9.06 7.46
N GLY A 79 -10.89 -8.55 6.59
CA GLY A 79 -11.48 -7.23 6.69
C GLY A 79 -11.81 -6.68 5.31
N SER A 80 -12.76 -5.75 5.26
CA SER A 80 -13.12 -5.05 4.03
C SER A 80 -13.51 -3.62 4.32
N CYS A 81 -13.27 -2.74 3.35
CA CYS A 81 -13.78 -1.37 3.35
C CYS A 81 -14.44 -1.09 2.00
N LYS A 82 -15.46 -0.23 2.00
CA LYS A 82 -16.15 0.24 0.82
C LYS A 82 -16.41 1.73 0.98
N SER A 83 -16.34 2.46 -0.13
CA SER A 83 -16.83 3.83 -0.23
C SER A 83 -17.59 4.00 -1.54
N ASP A 84 -18.65 4.79 -1.51
CA ASP A 84 -19.42 5.28 -2.65
C ASP A 84 -19.13 6.74 -3.01
N ASN A 85 -18.35 7.45 -2.19
CA ASN A 85 -17.85 8.80 -2.45
C ASN A 85 -16.32 8.87 -2.30
N PHE A 86 -15.61 8.04 -3.05
CA PHE A 86 -14.20 7.77 -2.81
C PHE A 86 -13.27 8.97 -3.09
N GLY A 87 -12.47 9.35 -2.09
CA GLY A 87 -11.36 10.30 -2.27
C GLY A 87 -10.01 9.61 -2.27
N GLU A 88 -9.72 8.90 -1.18
CA GLU A 88 -8.43 8.26 -0.92
C GLU A 88 -8.60 7.02 -0.05
N MET A 89 -7.74 6.03 -0.27
CA MET A 89 -7.57 4.88 0.62
C MET A 89 -6.09 4.66 0.92
N VAL A 90 -5.78 4.50 2.20
CA VAL A 90 -4.49 4.06 2.70
C VAL A 90 -4.61 2.61 3.17
N ILE A 91 -3.71 1.76 2.66
CA ILE A 91 -3.67 0.34 2.99
C ILE A 91 -2.53 0.08 3.98
N GLY A 92 -2.90 -0.25 5.22
CA GLY A 92 -1.98 -0.63 6.28
C GLY A 92 -1.69 -2.15 6.29
N ALA A 93 -0.89 -2.58 7.27
CA ALA A 93 -0.55 -4.00 7.43
C ALA A 93 -1.79 -4.85 7.77
N ALA A 94 -2.69 -4.34 8.60
CA ALA A 94 -3.91 -5.02 9.06
C ALA A 94 -5.19 -4.20 8.86
N SER A 95 -5.10 -2.94 8.44
CA SER A 95 -6.25 -2.03 8.33
C SER A 95 -6.37 -1.41 6.94
N PHE A 96 -7.54 -0.82 6.70
CA PHE A 96 -7.80 0.12 5.62
C PHE A 96 -8.26 1.43 6.25
N SER A 97 -7.76 2.55 5.75
CA SER A 97 -8.29 3.87 6.07
C SER A 97 -8.83 4.47 4.78
N ILE A 98 -10.10 4.87 4.76
CA ILE A 98 -10.70 5.57 3.63
C ILE A 98 -10.96 7.01 4.06
N LYS A 99 -10.69 7.95 3.16
CA LYS A 99 -11.14 9.33 3.23
C LYS A 99 -12.02 9.60 2.02
N ASP A 100 -13.27 9.94 2.28
CA ASP A 100 -14.23 10.25 1.23
C ASP A 100 -14.02 11.67 0.69
N TYR A 101 -14.42 11.87 -0.57
CA TYR A 101 -14.31 13.14 -1.25
C TYR A 101 -15.47 14.05 -0.87
N GLY A 102 -15.24 14.94 0.09
CA GLY A 102 -16.25 15.86 0.59
C GLY A 102 -17.06 15.23 1.72
N GLU A 103 -16.58 15.45 2.95
CA GLU A 103 -17.51 15.77 4.02
C GLU A 103 -17.89 17.24 3.80
N ASN A 104 -19.15 17.49 3.45
CA ASN A 104 -19.80 18.76 3.79
C ASN A 104 -20.80 18.44 4.90
#